data_AF-A0A7J3QDA9-F1
#
_entry.id   AF-A0A7J3QDA9-F1
#
_cell.length_a   1.000
_cell.length_b   1.000
_cell.length_c   1.000
_cell.angle_alpha   90.00
_cell.angle_beta   90.00
_cell.angle_gamma   90.00
#
_symmetry.space_group_name_H-M   'P 1'
#
loop_
_entity.id
_entity.type
_entity.pdbx_description
1 polymer ?
#
loop_
_entity_poly.entity_id
_entity_poly.type
_entity_poly.pdbx_seq_one_letter_code
_entity_poly.pdbx_strand_id
1 'polypeptide(L)'
;MKFNSILVNVEDMVAKLGDDAIDKLIHNIAIQMSRFGIVCSPYRVSCNKIAISIDSDDVDRYIDFLRRVFGVESLSPAAKMSMDIDLISSYICSSKFGGEISIDILCRDPALSSFREALFDRVRGCLKGLKSLDGKKIYIEILDRDVFIYRDIFKGVGGVPYGFMGRVVSLFSGGIDSTIATWIAMKMGFSVTPIHFSLKPFYGNDAWSRAMDSLKWLRDWVAEDSWDIYIAPLEDIHREIDIDYRYRCIFCKTLMYKVAEALARKIGCSAIVTGEALGQVASQTLHNLKFLSNRVTVPILRPLIAFDKDDIVNMARVLGLEKIVLKKVKA
;
A
#
# COMPACT_ATOMS: atom_id res chain seq x y z
N MET A 1 19.09 18.09 11.23
CA MET A 1 17.95 18.95 10.84
C MET A 1 16.83 18.69 11.81
N LYS A 2 16.07 19.71 12.20
CA LYS A 2 14.82 19.51 12.95
C LYS A 2 13.69 19.45 11.93
N PHE A 3 13.04 18.30 11.82
CA PHE A 3 11.91 18.11 10.91
C PHE A 3 10.62 18.46 11.64
N ASN A 4 9.74 19.23 11.01
CA ASN A 4 8.43 19.62 11.54
C ASN A 4 7.30 19.27 10.56
N SER A 5 7.65 18.62 9.45
CA SER A 5 6.71 18.16 8.44
C SER A 5 7.24 16.91 7.74
N ILE A 6 6.33 16.15 7.13
CA ILE A 6 6.64 15.11 6.15
C ILE A 6 5.96 15.49 4.85
N LEU A 7 6.74 15.56 3.78
CA LEU A 7 6.25 15.76 2.43
C LEU A 7 6.04 14.40 1.77
N VAL A 8 4.83 14.17 1.26
CA VAL A 8 4.41 12.93 0.60
C VAL A 8 4.31 13.17 -0.90
N ASN A 9 5.02 12.37 -1.70
CA ASN A 9 4.94 12.40 -3.15
C ASN A 9 3.83 11.49 -3.67
N VAL A 10 3.03 11.99 -4.62
CA VAL A 10 1.89 11.28 -5.21
C VAL A 10 1.78 11.53 -6.73
N GLU A 11 2.89 11.81 -7.39
CA GLU A 11 2.92 12.27 -8.79
C GLU A 11 2.46 11.21 -9.79
N ASP A 12 2.96 9.97 -9.67
CA ASP A 12 2.56 8.87 -10.55
C ASP A 12 1.09 8.49 -10.37
N MET A 13 0.58 8.57 -9.14
CA MET A 13 -0.81 8.29 -8.79
C MET A 13 -1.73 9.34 -9.42
N VAL A 14 -1.44 10.63 -9.22
CA VAL A 14 -2.26 11.74 -9.73
C VAL A 14 -2.27 11.74 -11.26
N ALA A 15 -1.12 11.48 -11.89
CA ALA A 15 -1.03 11.39 -13.35
C ALA A 15 -1.97 10.32 -13.96
N LYS A 16 -2.31 9.27 -13.19
CA LYS A 16 -3.16 8.16 -13.64
C LYS A 16 -4.62 8.31 -13.25
N LEU A 17 -4.89 8.88 -12.08
CA LEU A 17 -6.20 8.82 -11.42
C LEU A 17 -6.86 10.19 -11.22
N GLY A 18 -6.13 11.27 -11.46
CA GLY A 18 -6.60 12.63 -11.21
C GLY A 18 -6.60 13.01 -9.73
N ASP A 19 -7.17 14.17 -9.47
CA ASP A 19 -7.13 14.84 -8.15
C ASP A 19 -7.94 14.13 -7.07
N ASP A 20 -9.05 13.46 -7.42
CA ASP A 20 -9.92 12.75 -6.47
C ASP A 20 -9.17 11.66 -5.68
N ALA A 21 -8.11 11.11 -6.27
CA ALA A 21 -7.26 10.13 -5.60
C ALA A 21 -6.47 10.75 -4.43
N ILE A 22 -6.13 12.03 -4.49
CA ILE A 22 -5.43 12.75 -3.42
C ILE A 22 -6.34 12.86 -2.20
N ASP A 23 -7.59 13.26 -2.40
CA ASP A 23 -8.56 13.41 -1.31
C ASP A 23 -8.81 12.06 -0.63
N LYS A 24 -8.93 10.98 -1.44
CA LYS A 24 -9.02 9.62 -0.89
C LYS A 24 -7.77 9.22 -0.12
N LEU A 25 -6.57 9.58 -0.59
CA LEU A 25 -5.31 9.29 0.10
C LEU A 25 -5.18 10.06 1.43
N ILE A 26 -5.53 11.35 1.45
CA ILE A 26 -5.55 12.18 2.66
C ILE A 26 -6.45 11.54 3.72
N HIS A 27 -7.66 11.12 3.31
CA HIS A 27 -8.58 10.41 4.19
C HIS A 27 -8.00 9.07 4.69
N ASN A 28 -7.41 8.28 3.80
CA ASN A 28 -6.81 7.00 4.16
C ASN A 28 -5.64 7.16 5.15
N ILE A 29 -4.77 8.15 4.94
CA ILE A 29 -3.68 8.50 5.86
C ILE A 29 -4.26 8.81 7.24
N ALA A 30 -5.26 9.70 7.32
CA ALA A 30 -5.85 10.12 8.59
C ALA A 30 -6.44 8.92 9.37
N ILE A 31 -7.22 8.06 8.72
CA ILE A 31 -7.81 6.87 9.36
C ILE A 31 -6.74 5.88 9.79
N GLN A 32 -5.83 5.52 8.89
CA GLN A 32 -4.85 4.47 9.17
C GLN A 32 -3.90 4.91 10.29
N MET A 33 -3.48 6.18 10.32
CA MET A 33 -2.62 6.73 11.37
C MET A 33 -3.35 6.81 12.72
N SER A 34 -4.62 7.26 12.72
CA SER A 34 -5.49 7.29 13.91
C SER A 34 -5.57 5.93 14.60
N ARG A 35 -5.74 4.85 13.82
CA ARG A 35 -5.78 3.48 14.34
C ARG A 35 -4.50 3.02 15.04
N PHE A 36 -3.36 3.62 14.71
CA PHE A 36 -2.07 3.39 15.38
C PHE A 36 -1.78 4.40 16.49
N GLY A 37 -2.80 5.17 16.89
CA GLY A 37 -2.71 6.19 17.94
C GLY A 37 -1.88 7.40 17.52
N ILE A 38 -1.76 7.68 16.22
CA ILE A 38 -1.03 8.83 15.70
C ILE A 38 -2.04 9.79 15.08
N VAL A 39 -2.25 10.91 15.76
CA VAL A 39 -3.06 12.00 15.21
C VAL A 39 -2.22 12.74 14.18
N CYS A 40 -2.74 12.87 12.97
CA CYS A 40 -2.11 13.63 11.91
C CYS A 40 -3.17 14.37 11.10
N SER A 41 -2.79 15.52 10.55
CA SER A 41 -3.66 16.34 9.69
C SER A 41 -2.99 16.48 8.32
N PRO A 42 -3.10 15.47 7.44
CA PRO A 42 -2.60 15.57 6.08
C PRO A 42 -3.37 16.66 5.31
N TYR A 43 -2.66 17.48 4.54
CA TYR A 43 -3.27 18.50 3.69
C TYR A 43 -2.54 18.62 2.36
N ARG A 44 -3.29 18.95 1.30
CA ARG A 44 -2.74 19.15 -0.04
C ARG A 44 -1.92 20.45 -0.07
N VAL A 45 -0.68 20.37 -0.56
CA VAL A 45 0.20 21.55 -0.76
C VAL A 45 0.45 21.86 -2.23
N SER A 46 0.24 20.90 -3.12
CA SER A 46 0.29 21.11 -4.56
C SER A 46 -0.55 20.05 -5.28
N CYS A 47 -0.51 20.05 -6.62
CA CYS A 47 -1.19 19.04 -7.40
C CYS A 47 -0.66 17.62 -7.17
N ASN A 48 0.59 17.46 -6.75
CA ASN A 48 1.28 16.17 -6.63
C ASN A 48 1.93 15.94 -5.26
N LYS A 49 1.59 16.76 -4.26
CA LYS A 49 2.20 16.71 -2.93
C LYS A 49 1.16 16.89 -1.83
N ILE A 50 1.31 16.08 -0.78
CA ILE A 50 0.59 16.21 0.49
C ILE A 50 1.63 16.53 1.56
N ALA A 51 1.32 17.42 2.50
CA ALA A 51 2.15 17.66 3.68
C ALA A 51 1.44 17.17 4.94
N ILE A 52 2.23 16.71 5.90
CA ILE A 52 1.76 16.30 7.23
C ILE A 52 2.62 17.03 8.25
N SER A 53 2.01 17.83 9.12
CA SER A 53 2.71 18.44 10.25
C SER A 53 3.03 17.38 11.31
N ILE A 54 4.25 17.41 11.84
CA ILE A 54 4.74 16.44 12.82
C ILE A 54 5.56 17.13 13.91
N ASP A 55 5.62 16.50 15.09
CA ASP A 55 6.59 16.83 16.12
C ASP A 55 7.94 16.17 15.80
N SER A 56 9.05 16.88 16.05
CA SER A 56 10.38 16.47 15.59
C SER A 56 10.91 15.18 16.21
N ASP A 57 10.35 14.77 17.33
CA ASP A 57 10.85 13.66 18.15
C ASP A 57 10.32 12.29 17.68
N ASP A 58 9.32 12.27 16.79
CA ASP A 58 8.60 11.06 16.36
C ASP A 58 8.71 10.76 14.85
N VAL A 59 9.65 11.40 14.13
CA VAL A 59 9.77 11.30 12.65
C VAL A 59 9.78 9.85 12.14
N ASP A 60 10.62 9.00 12.75
CA ASP A 60 10.78 7.60 12.32
C ASP A 60 9.47 6.82 12.47
N ARG A 61 8.71 7.09 13.54
CA ARG A 61 7.39 6.47 13.77
C ARG A 61 6.44 6.83 12.64
N TYR A 62 6.33 8.11 12.27
CA TYR A 62 5.47 8.52 11.16
C TYR A 62 5.88 7.85 9.84
N ILE A 63 7.18 7.81 9.54
CA ILE A 63 7.70 7.20 8.31
C ILE A 63 7.33 5.71 8.25
N ASP A 64 7.51 4.95 9.33
CA ASP A 64 7.22 3.52 9.35
C ASP A 64 5.74 3.17 9.11
N PHE A 65 4.81 4.04 9.52
CA PHE A 65 3.38 3.85 9.25
C PHE A 65 2.98 4.37 7.86
N LEU A 66 3.44 5.56 7.48
CA LEU A 66 3.11 6.16 6.18
C LEU A 66 3.62 5.33 5.00
N ARG A 67 4.77 4.63 5.16
CA ARG A 67 5.28 3.71 4.12
C ARG A 67 4.32 2.55 3.81
N ARG A 68 3.41 2.24 4.73
CA ARG A 68 2.40 1.16 4.61
C ARG A 68 1.02 1.67 4.19
N VAL A 69 0.91 2.92 3.74
CA VAL A 69 -0.34 3.48 3.18
C VAL A 69 -0.30 3.38 1.66
N PHE A 70 -1.26 2.67 1.06
CA PHE A 70 -1.36 2.56 -0.40
C PHE A 70 -1.61 3.92 -1.05
N GLY A 71 -0.90 4.21 -2.14
CA GLY A 71 -0.88 5.51 -2.81
C GLY A 71 0.31 6.40 -2.42
N VAL A 72 1.00 6.13 -1.30
CA VAL A 72 2.23 6.85 -0.93
C VAL A 72 3.41 6.36 -1.77
N GLU A 73 3.97 7.20 -2.62
CA GLU A 73 5.12 6.84 -3.47
C GLU A 73 6.45 7.05 -2.75
N SER A 74 6.62 8.23 -2.14
CA SER A 74 7.77 8.55 -1.32
C SER A 74 7.44 9.56 -0.23
N LEU A 75 8.30 9.58 0.78
CA LEU A 75 8.17 10.39 1.99
C LEU A 75 9.49 11.10 2.25
N SER A 76 9.41 12.40 2.52
CA SER A 76 10.56 13.23 2.81
C SER A 76 10.33 13.98 4.11
N PRO A 77 10.95 13.58 5.23
CA PRO A 77 11.01 14.42 6.43
C PRO A 77 11.63 15.77 6.08
N ALA A 78 10.89 16.84 6.35
CA ALA A 78 11.21 18.17 5.88
C ALA A 78 11.13 19.20 7.01
N ALA A 79 12.04 20.17 6.96
CA ALA A 79 11.87 21.44 7.64
C ALA A 79 11.01 22.34 6.75
N LYS A 80 9.76 22.55 7.16
CA LYS A 80 8.84 23.53 6.61
C LYS A 80 9.14 24.90 7.23
N MET A 81 9.25 25.91 6.38
CA MET A 81 9.43 27.31 6.78
C MET A 81 8.75 28.27 5.80
N SER A 82 8.57 29.51 6.22
CA SER A 82 8.07 30.58 5.36
C SER A 82 9.08 30.93 4.25
N MET A 83 8.59 31.54 3.17
CA MET A 83 9.39 32.08 2.07
C MET A 83 10.21 33.32 2.47
N ASP A 84 11.20 33.11 3.33
CA ASP A 84 12.15 34.13 3.77
C ASP A 84 13.57 33.64 3.50
N ILE A 85 14.25 34.33 2.58
CA ILE A 85 15.58 33.95 2.10
C ILE A 85 16.60 33.92 3.25
N ASP A 86 16.54 34.86 4.19
CA ASP A 86 17.49 34.93 5.30
C ASP A 86 17.23 33.80 6.29
N LEU A 87 15.97 33.52 6.64
CA LEU A 87 15.62 32.38 7.50
C LEU A 87 16.07 31.05 6.88
N ILE A 88 15.76 30.83 5.60
CA ILE A 88 16.14 29.61 4.87
C ILE A 88 17.66 29.46 4.84
N SER A 89 18.37 30.54 4.49
CA SER A 89 19.82 30.54 4.40
C SER A 89 20.42 30.24 5.77
N SER A 90 20.06 30.97 6.82
CA SER A 90 20.54 30.72 8.19
C SER A 90 20.30 29.28 8.66
N TYR A 91 19.15 28.69 8.34
CA TYR A 91 18.86 27.30 8.66
C TYR A 91 19.80 26.33 7.93
N ILE A 92 20.08 26.58 6.65
CA ILE A 92 21.01 25.77 5.86
C ILE A 92 22.45 25.93 6.38
N CYS A 93 22.91 27.16 6.65
CA CYS A 93 24.30 27.38 7.07
C CYS A 93 24.56 26.88 8.51
N SER A 94 23.54 26.86 9.37
CA SER A 94 23.62 26.29 10.73
C SER A 94 23.49 24.77 10.77
N SER A 95 22.77 24.19 9.82
CA SER A 95 22.68 22.74 9.67
C SER A 95 24.03 22.21 9.19
N LYS A 96 24.81 21.61 10.10
CA LYS A 96 26.10 20.98 9.76
C LYS A 96 25.86 19.75 8.87
N PHE A 97 25.76 19.99 7.58
CA PHE A 97 25.76 18.94 6.57
C PHE A 97 27.22 18.54 6.34
N GLY A 98 27.65 17.39 6.85
CA GLY A 98 29.04 16.95 6.67
C GLY A 98 29.34 16.53 5.23
N GLY A 99 30.47 16.99 4.67
CA GLY A 99 31.00 16.61 3.34
C GLY A 99 30.74 17.63 2.24
N GLU A 100 31.13 17.31 1.00
CA GLU A 100 30.67 18.03 -0.20
C GLU A 100 29.17 17.73 -0.42
N ILE A 101 28.39 18.76 -0.75
CA ILE A 101 26.93 18.69 -0.86
C ILE A 101 26.51 19.22 -2.23
N SER A 102 25.39 18.74 -2.74
CA SER A 102 24.69 19.38 -3.85
C SER A 102 23.35 19.92 -3.37
N ILE A 103 22.93 21.06 -3.91
CA ILE A 103 21.61 21.63 -3.64
C ILE A 103 20.81 21.62 -4.92
N ASP A 104 19.55 21.24 -4.78
CA ASP A 104 18.56 21.31 -5.84
C ASP A 104 17.36 22.09 -5.34
N ILE A 105 17.08 23.21 -6.01
CA ILE A 105 15.94 24.06 -5.69
C ILE A 105 14.84 23.80 -6.70
N LEU A 106 13.81 23.08 -6.24
CA LEU A 106 12.65 22.68 -7.01
C LEU A 106 11.57 23.74 -6.85
N CYS A 107 11.18 24.37 -7.95
CA CYS A 107 10.08 25.33 -7.99
C CYS A 107 9.34 25.14 -9.32
N ARG A 108 8.07 24.73 -9.25
CA ARG A 108 7.24 24.51 -10.44
C ARG A 108 6.44 25.76 -10.83
N ASP A 109 6.23 26.69 -9.92
CA ASP A 109 5.53 27.95 -10.20
C ASP A 109 6.47 28.96 -10.89
N PRO A 110 6.20 29.37 -12.15
CA PRO A 110 6.99 30.35 -12.86
C PRO A 110 7.02 31.73 -12.17
N ALA A 111 5.96 32.09 -11.42
CA ALA A 111 5.88 33.37 -10.73
C ALA A 111 6.93 33.52 -9.62
N LEU A 112 7.46 32.40 -9.12
CA LEU A 112 8.45 32.36 -8.05
C LEU A 112 9.90 32.24 -8.57
N SER A 113 10.12 32.39 -9.88
CA SER A 113 11.45 32.24 -10.50
C SER A 113 12.49 33.21 -9.93
N SER A 114 12.14 34.48 -9.73
CA SER A 114 13.06 35.48 -9.16
C SER A 114 13.43 35.16 -7.70
N PHE A 115 12.47 34.65 -6.92
CA PHE A 115 12.73 34.21 -5.55
C PHE A 115 13.67 33.00 -5.55
N ARG A 116 13.43 32.02 -6.44
CA ARG A 116 14.29 30.83 -6.60
C ARG A 116 15.74 31.22 -6.90
N GLU A 117 15.96 32.15 -7.83
CA GLU A 117 17.29 32.63 -8.22
C GLU A 117 18.00 33.33 -7.05
N ALA A 118 17.32 34.27 -6.39
CA ALA A 118 17.87 34.97 -5.23
C ALA A 118 18.23 34.01 -4.08
N LEU A 119 17.38 33.00 -3.84
CA LEU A 119 17.65 31.96 -2.85
C LEU A 119 18.86 31.12 -3.24
N PHE A 120 18.96 30.72 -4.51
CA PHE A 120 20.09 29.95 -5.01
C PHE A 120 21.42 30.67 -4.78
N ASP A 121 21.49 31.96 -5.13
CA ASP A 121 22.70 32.77 -4.97
C ASP A 121 23.09 32.93 -3.49
N ARG A 122 22.11 33.19 -2.63
CA ARG A 122 22.34 33.34 -1.19
C ARG A 122 22.85 32.05 -0.55
N VAL A 123 22.20 30.92 -0.85
CA VAL A 123 22.57 29.62 -0.30
C VAL A 123 23.92 29.15 -0.84
N ARG A 124 24.20 29.38 -2.13
CA ARG A 124 25.51 29.09 -2.73
C ARG A 124 26.63 29.92 -2.09
N GLY A 125 26.36 31.19 -1.77
CA GLY A 125 27.27 32.06 -1.04
C GLY A 125 27.62 31.53 0.36
N CYS A 126 26.67 30.88 1.03
CA CYS A 126 26.89 30.23 2.32
C CYS A 126 27.73 28.95 2.23
N LEU A 127 27.72 28.29 1.08
CA LEU A 127 28.32 26.97 0.89
C LEU A 127 29.55 27.02 -0.03
N LYS A 128 30.31 28.14 -0.03
CA LYS A 128 31.55 28.29 -0.82
C LYS A 128 32.40 27.02 -0.78
N GLY A 129 32.46 26.31 -1.92
CA GLY A 129 33.15 25.03 -2.05
C GLY A 129 32.32 23.84 -2.56
N LEU A 130 31.02 24.01 -2.87
CA LEU A 130 30.20 22.93 -3.47
C LEU A 130 30.71 22.56 -4.87
N LYS A 131 31.67 21.64 -4.93
CA LYS A 131 31.87 20.81 -6.11
C LYS A 131 30.83 19.70 -6.05
N SER A 132 30.13 19.51 -7.17
CA SER A 132 29.28 18.35 -7.39
C SER A 132 30.18 17.14 -7.57
N LEU A 133 30.49 16.41 -6.50
CA LEU A 133 30.96 15.03 -6.57
C LEU A 133 30.44 14.23 -5.38
N ASP A 134 29.84 13.08 -5.70
CA ASP A 134 29.42 11.98 -4.84
C ASP A 134 28.68 12.28 -3.51
N GLY A 135 27.34 12.20 -3.61
CA GLY A 135 26.59 11.31 -2.73
C GLY A 135 25.54 11.92 -1.80
N LYS A 136 25.59 13.23 -1.49
CA LYS A 136 24.60 13.87 -0.61
C LYS A 136 23.96 15.10 -1.25
N LYS A 137 22.63 15.05 -1.41
CA LYS A 137 21.82 16.07 -2.08
C LYS A 137 20.79 16.64 -1.11
N ILE A 138 20.75 17.96 -0.98
CA ILE A 138 19.70 18.68 -0.24
C ILE A 138 18.69 19.20 -1.26
N TYR A 139 17.43 18.94 -0.98
CA TYR A 139 16.30 19.42 -1.77
C TYR A 139 15.66 20.59 -1.03
N ILE A 140 15.44 21.67 -1.77
CA ILE A 140 14.67 22.83 -1.33
C ILE A 140 13.48 22.90 -2.29
N GLU A 141 12.31 22.48 -1.84
CA GLU A 141 11.10 22.47 -2.65
C GLU A 141 10.19 23.63 -2.23
N ILE A 142 9.90 24.53 -3.18
CA ILE A 142 9.02 25.69 -2.99
C ILE A 142 7.62 25.27 -3.45
N LEU A 143 6.68 25.22 -2.53
CA LEU A 143 5.31 24.76 -2.76
C LEU A 143 4.32 25.79 -2.19
N ASP A 144 3.52 26.38 -3.06
CA ASP A 144 2.61 27.49 -2.73
C ASP A 144 3.35 28.65 -2.04
N ARG A 145 3.16 28.85 -0.73
CA ARG A 145 3.80 29.90 0.08
C ARG A 145 4.79 29.39 1.13
N ASP A 146 5.13 28.12 1.06
CA ASP A 146 6.01 27.44 2.02
C ASP A 146 7.25 26.87 1.31
N VAL A 147 8.34 26.76 2.06
CA VAL A 147 9.58 26.11 1.62
C VAL A 147 9.82 24.86 2.45
N PHE A 148 10.03 23.74 1.77
CA PHE A 148 10.32 22.44 2.37
C PHE A 148 11.77 22.07 2.11
N ILE A 149 12.56 21.89 3.17
CA ILE A 149 13.96 21.49 3.06
C ILE A 149 14.13 20.08 3.59
N TYR A 150 14.58 19.18 2.73
CA TYR A 150 14.77 17.77 3.07
C TYR A 150 15.99 17.19 2.36
N ARG A 151 16.41 16.00 2.80
CA ARG A 151 17.56 15.27 2.25
C ARG A 151 17.22 13.81 2.02
N ASP A 152 16.56 13.22 3.00
CA ASP A 152 16.27 11.80 3.04
C ASP A 152 14.92 11.53 2.36
N ILE A 153 14.89 10.60 1.41
CA ILE A 153 13.69 10.20 0.67
C ILE A 153 13.44 8.72 0.94
N PHE A 154 12.34 8.42 1.59
CA PHE A 154 11.93 7.06 1.92
C PHE A 154 10.90 6.58 0.91
N LYS A 155 11.13 5.40 0.33
CA LYS A 155 10.19 4.78 -0.59
C LYS A 155 8.95 4.27 0.15
N GLY A 156 7.78 4.69 -0.30
CA GLY A 156 6.49 4.14 0.12
C GLY A 156 6.09 2.89 -0.67
N VAL A 157 4.96 2.29 -0.31
CA VAL A 157 4.45 1.09 -1.00
C VAL A 157 3.96 1.38 -2.43
N GLY A 158 3.59 2.64 -2.72
CA GLY A 158 2.97 3.08 -3.96
C GLY A 158 1.58 2.48 -4.17
N GLY A 159 1.17 2.35 -5.43
CA GLY A 159 -0.14 1.82 -5.79
C GLY A 159 -1.23 2.88 -5.77
N VAL A 160 -2.45 2.47 -5.46
CA VAL A 160 -3.65 3.29 -5.50
C VAL A 160 -4.24 3.38 -4.09
N PRO A 161 -4.82 4.52 -3.67
CA PRO A 161 -5.43 4.64 -2.35
C PRO A 161 -6.48 3.55 -2.12
N TYR A 162 -6.39 2.89 -0.97
CA TYR A 162 -7.32 1.84 -0.56
C TYR A 162 -8.79 2.27 -0.74
N GLY A 163 -9.59 1.45 -1.41
CA GLY A 163 -11.01 1.70 -1.68
C GLY A 163 -11.31 2.62 -2.86
N PHE A 164 -10.32 3.24 -3.51
CA PHE A 164 -10.55 4.12 -4.67
C PHE A 164 -11.14 3.38 -5.88
N MET A 165 -10.74 2.13 -6.13
CA MET A 165 -11.24 1.30 -7.24
C MET A 165 -12.52 0.52 -6.92
N GLY A 166 -13.17 0.82 -5.80
CA GLY A 166 -14.39 0.15 -5.36
C GLY A 166 -14.14 -1.06 -4.45
N ARG A 167 -15.10 -1.99 -4.41
CA ARG A 167 -15.18 -3.07 -3.41
C ARG A 167 -15.13 -4.45 -4.06
N VAL A 168 -14.38 -5.38 -3.47
CA VAL A 168 -14.25 -6.76 -3.96
C VAL A 168 -14.34 -7.77 -2.81
N VAL A 169 -14.78 -8.99 -3.12
CA VAL A 169 -14.74 -10.13 -2.19
C VAL A 169 -13.48 -10.94 -2.45
N SER A 170 -12.67 -11.26 -1.44
CA SER A 170 -11.47 -12.11 -1.60
C SER A 170 -11.70 -13.51 -1.06
N LEU A 171 -11.50 -14.53 -1.90
CA LEU A 171 -11.45 -15.93 -1.48
C LEU A 171 -10.18 -16.18 -0.67
N PHE A 172 -10.33 -16.23 0.66
CA PHE A 172 -9.20 -16.18 1.58
C PHE A 172 -8.98 -17.52 2.26
N SER A 173 -7.95 -18.27 1.83
CA SER A 173 -7.62 -19.58 2.43
C SER A 173 -6.68 -19.47 3.64
N GLY A 174 -6.04 -18.32 3.84
CA GLY A 174 -4.97 -18.13 4.84
C GLY A 174 -3.60 -18.65 4.39
N GLY A 175 -3.49 -19.19 3.17
CA GLY A 175 -2.22 -19.50 2.54
C GLY A 175 -1.52 -18.26 1.99
N ILE A 176 -0.25 -18.40 1.63
CA ILE A 176 0.59 -17.33 1.06
C ILE A 176 -0.06 -16.70 -0.18
N ASP A 177 -0.52 -17.50 -1.14
CA ASP A 177 -1.10 -17.02 -2.39
C ASP A 177 -2.34 -16.16 -2.15
N SER A 178 -3.29 -16.63 -1.34
CA SER A 178 -4.51 -15.87 -1.03
C SER A 178 -4.23 -14.58 -0.26
N THR A 179 -3.20 -14.57 0.59
CA THR A 179 -2.82 -13.40 1.38
C THR A 179 -2.15 -12.35 0.50
N ILE A 180 -1.20 -12.78 -0.34
CA ILE A 180 -0.51 -11.89 -1.29
C ILE A 180 -1.48 -11.37 -2.35
N ALA A 181 -2.36 -12.22 -2.92
CA ALA A 181 -3.36 -11.77 -3.89
C ALA A 181 -4.32 -10.73 -3.29
N THR A 182 -4.73 -10.94 -2.03
CA THR A 182 -5.54 -9.96 -1.29
C THR A 182 -4.80 -8.64 -1.13
N TRP A 183 -3.53 -8.68 -0.70
CA TRP A 183 -2.70 -7.49 -0.55
C TRP A 183 -2.48 -6.75 -1.89
N ILE A 184 -2.25 -7.47 -3.00
CA ILE A 184 -2.12 -6.85 -4.34
C ILE A 184 -3.43 -6.16 -4.72
N ALA A 185 -4.59 -6.80 -4.47
CA ALA A 185 -5.88 -6.16 -4.75
C ALA A 185 -6.07 -4.87 -3.93
N MET A 186 -5.66 -4.87 -2.65
CA MET A 186 -5.66 -3.66 -1.83
C MET A 186 -4.73 -2.57 -2.40
N LYS A 187 -3.53 -2.96 -2.86
CA LYS A 187 -2.57 -2.06 -3.51
C LYS A 187 -3.07 -1.49 -4.84
N MET A 188 -3.91 -2.24 -5.55
CA MET A 188 -4.60 -1.78 -6.76
C MET A 188 -5.75 -0.82 -6.44
N GLY A 189 -6.03 -0.53 -5.16
CA GLY A 189 -7.03 0.44 -4.73
C GLY A 189 -8.39 -0.19 -4.41
N PHE A 190 -8.51 -1.52 -4.35
CA PHE A 190 -9.77 -2.14 -3.93
C PHE A 190 -9.87 -2.18 -2.41
N SER A 191 -11.04 -1.84 -1.88
CA SER A 191 -11.42 -2.30 -0.54
C SER A 191 -11.84 -3.77 -0.66
N VAL A 192 -11.39 -4.59 0.29
CA VAL A 192 -11.52 -6.05 0.19
C VAL A 192 -12.31 -6.58 1.38
N THR A 193 -13.32 -7.39 1.10
CA THR A 193 -14.03 -8.18 2.11
C THR A 193 -13.59 -9.65 2.00
N PRO A 194 -12.79 -10.18 2.94
CA PRO A 194 -12.37 -11.58 2.90
C PRO A 194 -13.54 -12.52 3.21
N ILE A 195 -13.60 -13.64 2.49
CA ILE A 195 -14.43 -14.79 2.83
C ILE A 195 -13.55 -16.04 2.97
N HIS A 196 -13.56 -16.62 4.17
CA HIS A 196 -12.87 -17.87 4.47
C HIS A 196 -13.86 -19.03 4.47
N PHE A 197 -13.53 -20.10 3.74
CA PHE A 197 -14.34 -21.31 3.70
C PHE A 197 -13.84 -22.31 4.73
N SER A 198 -14.64 -22.54 5.77
CA SER A 198 -14.32 -23.51 6.81
C SER A 198 -14.74 -24.91 6.37
N LEU A 199 -13.83 -25.86 6.55
CA LEU A 199 -14.05 -27.28 6.31
C LEU A 199 -13.90 -28.06 7.63
N LYS A 200 -14.26 -27.48 8.78
CA LYS A 200 -14.17 -28.20 10.06
C LYS A 200 -15.07 -29.46 10.01
N PRO A 201 -14.65 -30.60 10.58
CA PRO A 201 -13.41 -30.86 11.30
C PRO A 201 -12.21 -31.28 10.41
N PHE A 202 -12.34 -31.27 9.08
CA PHE A 202 -11.31 -31.76 8.14
C PHE A 202 -10.05 -30.88 8.06
N TYR A 203 -10.05 -29.70 8.67
CA TYR A 203 -8.89 -28.79 8.75
C TYR A 203 -8.46 -28.57 10.20
N GLY A 204 -7.18 -28.81 10.49
CA GLY A 204 -6.59 -28.60 11.81
C GLY A 204 -6.65 -27.15 12.29
N ASN A 205 -6.63 -26.97 13.62
CA ASN A 205 -6.63 -25.66 14.28
C ASN A 205 -5.50 -24.73 13.77
N ASP A 206 -4.39 -25.30 13.30
CA ASP A 206 -3.24 -24.57 12.76
C ASP A 206 -3.57 -23.79 11.47
N ALA A 207 -4.40 -24.34 10.58
CA ALA A 207 -4.78 -23.69 9.33
C ALA A 207 -5.64 -22.45 9.60
N TRP A 208 -6.59 -22.60 10.54
CA TRP A 208 -7.42 -21.51 11.02
C TRP A 208 -6.59 -20.42 11.70
N SER A 209 -5.67 -20.81 12.60
CA SER A 209 -4.75 -19.86 13.24
C SER A 209 -3.96 -19.06 12.21
N ARG A 210 -3.39 -19.74 11.20
CA ARG A 210 -2.65 -19.07 10.14
C ARG A 210 -3.53 -18.11 9.34
N ALA A 211 -4.77 -18.50 9.02
CA ALA A 211 -5.70 -17.60 8.34
C ALA A 211 -6.00 -16.35 9.17
N MET A 212 -6.24 -16.50 10.48
CA MET A 212 -6.49 -15.36 11.37
C MET A 212 -5.25 -14.47 11.52
N ASP A 213 -4.05 -15.04 11.64
CA ASP A 213 -2.81 -14.28 11.76
C ASP A 213 -2.52 -13.49 10.47
N SER A 214 -2.76 -14.08 9.29
CA SER A 214 -2.65 -13.38 8.01
C SER A 214 -3.67 -12.25 7.87
N LEU A 215 -4.91 -12.44 8.37
CA LEU A 215 -5.92 -11.37 8.38
C LEU A 215 -5.54 -10.25 9.35
N LYS A 216 -5.03 -10.57 10.55
CA LYS A 216 -4.50 -9.56 11.47
C LYS A 216 -3.37 -8.75 10.83
N TRP A 217 -2.48 -9.40 10.09
CA TRP A 217 -1.44 -8.70 9.35
C TRP A 217 -2.02 -7.81 8.24
N LEU A 218 -3.01 -8.29 7.47
CA LEU A 218 -3.68 -7.49 6.44
C LEU A 218 -4.43 -6.27 7.02
N ARG A 219 -4.95 -6.39 8.24
CA ARG A 219 -5.68 -5.30 8.93
C ARG A 219 -4.85 -4.03 9.07
N ASP A 220 -3.53 -4.14 9.15
CA ASP A 220 -2.62 -2.99 9.23
C ASP A 220 -2.59 -2.14 7.95
N TRP A 221 -3.04 -2.72 6.83
CA TRP A 221 -3.09 -2.07 5.51
C TRP A 221 -4.47 -1.50 5.15
N VAL A 222 -5.48 -1.78 5.98
CA VAL A 222 -6.87 -1.39 5.72
C VAL A 222 -7.14 0.01 6.29
N ALA A 223 -7.47 0.96 5.42
CA ALA A 223 -7.78 2.34 5.79
C ALA A 223 -9.27 2.53 6.17
N GLU A 224 -9.78 1.67 7.04
CA GLU A 224 -11.14 1.70 7.59
C GLU A 224 -11.10 1.36 9.09
N ASP A 225 -12.04 1.88 9.90
CA ASP A 225 -12.10 1.66 11.35
C ASP A 225 -12.52 0.23 11.73
N SER A 226 -13.44 -0.34 10.96
CA SER A 226 -13.89 -1.73 11.05
C SER A 226 -13.53 -2.49 9.78
N TRP A 227 -13.32 -3.80 9.89
CA TRP A 227 -13.05 -4.63 8.73
C TRP A 227 -13.78 -5.97 8.85
N ASP A 228 -14.79 -6.16 8.00
CA ASP A 228 -15.64 -7.35 8.04
C ASP A 228 -14.96 -8.54 7.38
N ILE A 229 -15.03 -9.69 8.07
CA ILE A 229 -14.51 -10.97 7.59
C ILE A 229 -15.65 -11.98 7.65
N TYR A 230 -15.91 -12.65 6.53
CA TYR A 230 -16.96 -13.66 6.42
C TYR A 230 -16.37 -15.07 6.56
N ILE A 231 -17.10 -15.93 7.26
CA ILE A 231 -16.78 -17.36 7.39
C ILE A 231 -17.96 -18.13 6.81
N ALA A 232 -17.70 -18.94 5.78
CA ALA A 232 -18.70 -19.79 5.17
C ALA A 232 -18.41 -21.27 5.48
N PRO A 233 -19.31 -22.00 6.15
CA PRO A 233 -19.15 -23.43 6.35
C PRO A 233 -19.35 -24.15 5.02
N LEU A 234 -18.45 -25.08 4.69
CA LEU A 234 -18.52 -25.92 3.49
C LEU A 234 -18.42 -27.42 3.82
N GLU A 235 -18.41 -27.75 5.11
CA GLU A 235 -18.15 -29.08 5.65
C GLU A 235 -19.18 -30.13 5.25
N ASP A 236 -20.47 -29.82 5.42
CA ASP A 236 -21.54 -30.79 5.14
C ASP A 236 -21.59 -31.12 3.64
N ILE A 237 -21.50 -30.10 2.79
CA ILE A 237 -21.45 -30.29 1.33
C ILE A 237 -20.21 -31.08 0.92
N HIS A 238 -19.06 -30.87 1.57
CA HIS A 238 -17.85 -31.63 1.28
C HIS A 238 -17.94 -33.11 1.73
N ARG A 239 -18.63 -33.37 2.83
CA ARG A 239 -18.85 -34.72 3.38
C ARG A 239 -19.85 -35.52 2.56
N GLU A 240 -20.95 -34.89 2.17
CA GLU A 240 -22.09 -35.55 1.53
C GLU A 240 -21.93 -35.71 0.01
N ILE A 241 -20.99 -35.00 -0.61
CA ILE A 241 -20.86 -35.08 -2.05
C ILE A 241 -20.31 -36.43 -2.53
N ASP A 242 -21.12 -37.11 -3.33
CA ASP A 242 -20.75 -38.25 -4.16
C ASP A 242 -20.35 -37.77 -5.56
N ILE A 243 -19.05 -37.55 -5.76
CA ILE A 243 -18.45 -37.18 -7.06
C ILE A 243 -17.12 -37.90 -7.21
N ASP A 244 -16.77 -38.25 -8.45
CA ASP A 244 -15.44 -38.76 -8.77
C ASP A 244 -14.37 -37.82 -8.18
N TYR A 245 -13.46 -38.43 -7.42
CA TYR A 245 -12.39 -37.75 -6.70
C TYR A 245 -11.61 -36.78 -7.60
N ARG A 246 -11.45 -37.10 -8.90
CA ARG A 246 -10.77 -36.24 -9.88
C ARG A 246 -11.42 -34.86 -10.06
N TYR A 247 -12.73 -34.73 -9.82
CA TYR A 247 -13.49 -33.48 -10.00
C TYR A 247 -13.75 -32.73 -8.69
N ARG A 248 -13.50 -33.37 -7.53
CA ARG A 248 -13.82 -32.83 -6.20
C ARG A 248 -13.26 -31.42 -5.99
N CYS A 249 -12.02 -31.14 -6.40
CA CYS A 249 -11.40 -29.82 -6.25
C CYS A 249 -12.10 -28.74 -7.10
N ILE A 250 -12.41 -29.03 -8.37
CA ILE A 250 -13.09 -28.09 -9.28
C ILE A 250 -14.53 -27.84 -8.82
N PHE A 251 -15.21 -28.87 -8.33
CA PHE A 251 -16.52 -28.73 -7.73
C PHE A 251 -16.49 -27.81 -6.50
N CYS A 252 -15.57 -28.03 -5.56
CA CYS A 252 -15.44 -27.20 -4.37
C CYS A 252 -15.19 -25.73 -4.73
N LYS A 253 -14.28 -25.46 -5.68
CA LYS A 253 -14.03 -24.09 -6.17
C LYS A 253 -15.27 -23.46 -6.81
N THR A 254 -16.05 -24.25 -7.56
CA THR A 254 -17.30 -23.77 -8.17
C THR A 254 -18.28 -23.29 -7.10
N LEU A 255 -18.42 -24.03 -5.99
CA LEU A 255 -19.25 -23.61 -4.87
C LEU A 255 -18.71 -22.34 -4.20
N MET A 256 -17.40 -22.28 -3.93
CA MET A 256 -16.78 -21.10 -3.36
C MET A 256 -17.02 -19.85 -4.22
N TYR A 257 -16.97 -19.98 -5.54
CA TYR A 257 -17.21 -18.88 -6.48
C TYR A 257 -18.67 -18.43 -6.40
N LYS A 258 -19.62 -19.36 -6.40
CA LYS A 258 -21.05 -19.05 -6.28
C LYS A 258 -21.39 -18.38 -4.95
N VAL A 259 -20.84 -18.86 -3.84
CA VAL A 259 -21.04 -18.26 -2.51
C VAL A 259 -20.43 -16.87 -2.45
N ALA A 260 -19.22 -16.68 -2.98
CA ALA A 260 -18.57 -15.38 -3.04
C ALA A 260 -19.30 -14.40 -3.97
N GLU A 261 -19.87 -14.86 -5.08
CA GLU A 261 -20.72 -14.04 -5.95
C GLU A 261 -22.01 -13.61 -5.24
N ALA A 262 -22.68 -14.55 -4.55
CA ALA A 262 -23.88 -14.24 -3.78
C ALA A 262 -23.57 -13.21 -2.68
N LEU A 263 -22.43 -13.37 -1.98
CA LEU A 263 -21.96 -12.38 -1.01
C LEU A 263 -21.67 -11.04 -1.70
N ALA A 264 -20.92 -11.05 -2.81
CA ALA A 264 -20.54 -9.84 -3.53
C ALA A 264 -21.77 -9.02 -3.92
N ARG A 265 -22.81 -9.66 -4.49
CA ARG A 265 -24.08 -9.00 -4.81
C ARG A 265 -24.78 -8.46 -3.55
N LYS A 266 -24.77 -9.20 -2.45
CA LYS A 266 -25.41 -8.80 -1.19
C LYS A 266 -24.77 -7.54 -0.57
N ILE A 267 -23.44 -7.41 -0.66
CA ILE A 267 -22.70 -6.29 -0.02
C ILE A 267 -22.23 -5.22 -1.02
N GLY A 268 -22.64 -5.32 -2.29
CA GLY A 268 -22.29 -4.33 -3.33
C GLY A 268 -20.82 -4.38 -3.78
N CYS A 269 -20.20 -5.56 -3.78
CA CYS A 269 -18.88 -5.76 -4.39
C CYS A 269 -18.99 -6.07 -5.88
N SER A 270 -18.05 -5.54 -6.66
CA SER A 270 -18.07 -5.62 -8.12
C SER A 270 -17.27 -6.78 -8.69
N ALA A 271 -16.46 -7.47 -7.89
CA ALA A 271 -15.62 -8.58 -8.35
C ALA A 271 -15.22 -9.54 -7.21
N ILE A 272 -14.69 -10.70 -7.60
CA ILE A 272 -14.05 -11.69 -6.73
C ILE A 272 -12.54 -11.64 -6.95
N VAL A 273 -11.75 -11.66 -5.88
CA VAL A 273 -10.28 -11.81 -5.90
C VAL A 273 -9.93 -13.22 -5.47
N THR A 274 -8.97 -13.83 -6.16
CA THR A 274 -8.45 -15.17 -5.82
C THR A 274 -6.93 -15.20 -5.90
N GLY A 275 -6.32 -16.09 -5.10
CA GLY A 275 -4.89 -16.41 -5.18
C GLY A 275 -4.53 -17.47 -6.21
N GLU A 276 -5.30 -17.62 -7.30
CA GLU A 276 -4.98 -18.61 -8.32
C GLU A 276 -3.79 -18.18 -9.19
N ALA A 277 -2.85 -19.11 -9.44
CA ALA A 277 -1.68 -18.92 -10.27
C ALA A 277 -1.60 -20.00 -11.36
N LEU A 278 -1.34 -19.62 -12.62
CA LEU A 278 -1.47 -20.57 -13.74
C LEU A 278 -0.39 -21.65 -13.65
N GLY A 279 -0.78 -22.92 -13.76
CA GLY A 279 0.15 -24.05 -13.86
C GLY A 279 0.81 -24.49 -12.54
N GLN A 280 0.49 -23.86 -11.40
CA GLN A 280 1.07 -24.25 -10.11
C GLN A 280 0.45 -25.52 -9.50
N VAL A 281 -0.86 -25.75 -9.72
CA VAL A 281 -1.56 -26.97 -9.28
C VAL A 281 -2.51 -27.48 -10.37
N ALA A 282 -2.87 -28.77 -10.31
CA ALA A 282 -3.73 -29.41 -11.30
C ALA A 282 -5.10 -28.71 -11.51
N SER A 283 -5.62 -28.04 -10.47
CA SER A 283 -6.88 -27.29 -10.54
C SER A 283 -6.75 -25.90 -11.17
N GLN A 284 -5.54 -25.46 -11.54
CA GLN A 284 -5.24 -24.13 -12.07
C GLN A 284 -4.64 -24.23 -13.49
N THR A 285 -5.23 -25.08 -14.33
CA THR A 285 -4.98 -25.10 -15.78
C THR A 285 -5.91 -24.11 -16.50
N LEU A 286 -5.55 -23.66 -17.71
CA LEU A 286 -6.38 -22.74 -18.48
C LEU A 286 -7.81 -23.28 -18.70
N HIS A 287 -7.94 -24.60 -18.96
CA HIS A 287 -9.24 -25.26 -19.12
C HIS A 287 -10.09 -25.16 -17.86
N ASN A 288 -9.51 -25.44 -16.69
CA ASN A 288 -10.19 -25.37 -15.40
C ASN A 288 -10.56 -23.93 -15.03
N LEU A 289 -9.67 -22.96 -15.27
CA LEU A 289 -9.95 -21.55 -15.00
C LEU A 289 -11.06 -21.01 -15.90
N LYS A 290 -11.10 -21.40 -17.18
CA LYS A 290 -12.20 -21.08 -18.09
C LYS A 290 -13.51 -21.67 -17.59
N PHE A 291 -13.51 -22.95 -17.20
CA PHE A 291 -14.68 -23.61 -16.64
C PHE A 291 -15.21 -22.88 -15.42
N LEU A 292 -14.35 -22.55 -14.45
CA LEU A 292 -14.72 -21.87 -13.20
C LEU A 292 -15.24 -20.45 -13.45
N SER A 293 -14.60 -19.69 -14.34
CA SER A 293 -15.01 -18.32 -14.66
C SER A 293 -16.41 -18.27 -15.28
N ASN A 294 -16.81 -19.31 -16.02
CA ASN A 294 -18.14 -19.42 -16.61
C ASN A 294 -19.24 -19.82 -15.59
N ARG A 295 -18.92 -19.97 -14.30
CA ARG A 295 -19.89 -20.36 -13.25
C ARG A 295 -20.45 -19.19 -12.45
N VAL A 296 -19.90 -17.99 -12.66
CA VAL A 296 -20.33 -16.74 -12.05
C VAL A 296 -20.33 -15.65 -13.11
N THR A 297 -21.08 -14.57 -12.87
CA THR A 297 -21.16 -13.41 -13.76
C THR A 297 -20.27 -12.27 -13.31
N VAL A 298 -19.95 -12.19 -12.01
CA VAL A 298 -19.02 -11.18 -11.49
C VAL A 298 -17.59 -11.44 -12.01
N PRO A 299 -16.83 -10.39 -12.38
CA PRO A 299 -15.43 -10.52 -12.75
C PRO A 299 -14.60 -11.22 -11.66
N ILE A 300 -13.62 -12.01 -12.10
CA ILE A 300 -12.68 -12.72 -11.23
C ILE A 300 -11.27 -12.17 -11.47
N LEU A 301 -10.77 -11.44 -10.49
CA LEU A 301 -9.41 -10.92 -10.46
C LEU A 301 -8.47 -12.01 -9.93
N ARG A 302 -7.40 -12.28 -10.69
CA ARG A 302 -6.37 -13.26 -10.36
C ARG A 302 -5.00 -12.58 -10.35
N PRO A 303 -4.66 -11.80 -9.31
CA PRO A 303 -3.43 -11.03 -9.29
C PRO A 303 -2.16 -11.86 -9.49
N LEU A 304 -2.19 -13.15 -9.12
CA LEU A 304 -1.05 -14.06 -9.18
C LEU A 304 -1.03 -14.94 -10.44
N ILE A 305 -1.89 -14.68 -11.43
CA ILE A 305 -2.06 -15.59 -12.57
C ILE A 305 -0.75 -15.86 -13.33
N ALA A 306 0.15 -14.89 -13.37
CA ALA A 306 1.43 -14.93 -14.08
C ALA A 306 2.65 -15.01 -13.15
N PHE A 307 2.45 -15.22 -11.85
CA PHE A 307 3.54 -15.28 -10.86
C PHE A 307 3.95 -16.74 -10.64
N ASP A 308 5.26 -16.97 -10.52
CA ASP A 308 5.74 -18.26 -10.02
C ASP A 308 5.74 -18.28 -8.48
N LYS A 309 6.13 -19.43 -7.91
CA LYS A 309 6.13 -19.61 -6.46
C LYS A 309 7.20 -18.77 -5.77
N ASP A 310 8.34 -18.57 -6.41
CA ASP A 310 9.46 -17.83 -5.83
C ASP A 310 9.17 -16.34 -5.83
N ASP A 311 8.50 -15.81 -6.85
CA ASP A 311 7.99 -14.45 -6.88
C ASP A 311 7.09 -14.17 -5.66
N ILE A 312 6.12 -15.06 -5.42
CA ILE A 312 5.15 -14.93 -4.32
C ILE A 312 5.87 -15.01 -2.96
N VAL A 313 6.82 -15.94 -2.80
CA VAL A 313 7.62 -16.07 -1.57
C VAL A 313 8.49 -14.85 -1.34
N ASN A 314 9.14 -14.34 -2.38
CA ASN A 314 9.97 -13.14 -2.30
C ASN A 314 9.15 -11.91 -1.91
N MET A 315 7.93 -11.76 -2.46
CA MET A 315 7.00 -10.73 -2.00
C MET A 315 6.67 -10.86 -0.52
N ALA A 316 6.37 -12.08 -0.04
CA ALA A 316 6.07 -12.30 1.37
C ALA A 316 7.26 -11.97 2.28
N ARG A 317 8.50 -12.19 1.82
CA ARG A 317 9.72 -11.78 2.52
C ARG A 317 9.86 -10.27 2.61
N VAL A 318 9.75 -9.57 1.47
CA VAL A 318 9.85 -8.11 1.42
C VAL A 318 8.79 -7.43 2.29
N LEU A 319 7.60 -8.04 2.38
CA LEU A 319 6.49 -7.55 3.19
C LEU A 319 6.55 -7.98 4.67
N GLY A 320 7.54 -8.78 5.08
CA GLY A 320 7.67 -9.29 6.44
C GLY A 320 6.60 -10.32 6.84
N LEU A 321 5.87 -10.88 5.88
CA LEU A 321 4.77 -11.82 6.07
C LEU A 321 5.24 -13.29 6.18
N GLU A 322 6.46 -13.59 5.71
CA GLU A 322 7.01 -14.96 5.58
C GLU A 322 6.78 -15.85 6.83
N LYS A 323 7.03 -15.30 8.03
CA LYS A 323 6.91 -16.04 9.30
C LYS A 323 5.49 -16.54 9.59
N ILE A 324 4.47 -15.80 9.12
CA ILE A 324 3.06 -16.15 9.30
C ILE A 324 2.67 -17.21 8.28
N VAL A 325 2.92 -16.95 6.99
CA VAL A 325 2.38 -17.75 5.90
C VAL A 325 3.15 -19.05 5.62
N LEU A 326 4.45 -19.10 5.94
CA LEU A 326 5.27 -20.31 5.79
C LEU A 326 5.23 -21.24 7.00
N LYS A 327 4.49 -20.88 8.06
CA LYS A 327 4.27 -21.77 9.21
C LYS A 327 3.64 -23.09 8.70
N LYS A 328 4.34 -24.21 8.95
CA LYS A 328 3.83 -25.53 8.62
C LYS A 328 2.54 -25.77 9.42
N VAL A 329 1.46 -26.03 8.70
CA VAL A 329 0.20 -26.48 9.27
C VAL A 329 0.31 -27.99 9.42
N LYS A 330 0.18 -28.52 10.63
CA LYS A 330 0.02 -29.96 10.81
C LYS A 330 -1.36 -30.35 10.27
N ALA A 331 -1.38 -31.35 9.39
CA ALA A 331 -2.60 -31.89 8.81
C ALA A 331 -3.49 -32.47 9.91
#